data_AF-A0A957EAP9-F1
#
_entry.id   AF-A0A957EAP9-F1
#
_cell.length_a   1.000
_cell.length_b   1.000
_cell.length_c   1.000
_cell.angle_alpha   90.00
_cell.angle_beta   90.00
_cell.angle_gamma   90.00
#
_symmetry.space_group_name_H-M   'P 1'
#
loop_
_entity.id
_entity.type
_entity.pdbx_description
1 polymer ?
#
loop_
_entity_poly.entity_id
_entity_poly.type
_entity_poly.pdbx_seq_one_letter_code
_entity_poly.pdbx_strand_id
1 'polypeptide(L)'
;QKVRETLNDLLHELAYETNITLDQVVDACIVGNTAMTHLLLQLPVRQLATAPYVAAVGSSLSVAAAELGLEMAPGATVYIPPCIGGYVGADHVAMILACDLDLESKTSLGVDIGTNTEIAIRKPGLSFLTSASCASGPAFEGAHISDGMRAASGAIEKVRITDIGVDLTTIDDAPAVGLCGSGIVDATAELYRSGLINQRGRFAKENGRVGDGRFGAEFCLVPASKSGSSRDVVITQKDVNEIQLAKGAIHAGLQILLEATGTPPEEVEEVIIAGAFGSFLNVQSAIDMGLFPELPKAQYRQVGNAAVIGAKWMLISREARQRAEKIAGNTTYNELTTYPKFGRKFALGMLFPE
;
A
#
# COMPACT_ATOMS: atom_id res chain seq x y z
N GLN A 1 -10.02 -21.08 5.80
CA GLN A 1 -9.25 -22.31 5.51
C GLN A 1 -7.91 -21.96 4.87
N LYS A 2 -7.85 -21.52 3.60
CA LYS A 2 -6.59 -21.18 2.91
C LYS A 2 -5.61 -20.32 3.72
N VAL A 3 -6.09 -19.28 4.40
CA VAL A 3 -5.25 -18.42 5.26
C VAL A 3 -4.52 -19.23 6.35
N ARG A 4 -5.21 -20.18 6.98
CA ARG A 4 -4.63 -21.02 8.03
C ARG A 4 -3.63 -22.02 7.48
N GLU A 5 -3.94 -22.61 6.32
CA GLU A 5 -3.03 -23.53 5.61
C GLU A 5 -1.73 -22.80 5.29
N THR A 6 -1.81 -21.59 4.69
CA THR A 6 -0.63 -20.76 4.43
C THR A 6 0.13 -20.38 5.71
N LEU A 7 -0.56 -20.07 6.81
CA LEU A 7 0.12 -19.78 8.08
C LEU A 7 0.84 -21.01 8.65
N ASN A 8 0.25 -22.21 8.55
CA ASN A 8 0.92 -23.44 8.98
C ASN A 8 2.12 -23.76 8.08
N ASP A 9 2.00 -23.61 6.76
CA ASP A 9 3.11 -23.80 5.83
C ASP A 9 4.29 -22.88 6.19
N LEU A 10 4.02 -21.60 6.46
CA LEU A 10 5.02 -20.63 6.89
C LEU A 10 5.62 -20.94 8.27
N LEU A 11 4.83 -21.47 9.21
CA LEU A 11 5.32 -21.92 10.52
C LEU A 11 6.28 -23.10 10.36
N HIS A 12 5.94 -24.08 9.52
CA HIS A 12 6.81 -25.23 9.22
C HIS A 12 8.11 -24.80 8.56
N GLU A 13 8.04 -23.91 7.57
CA GLU A 13 9.21 -23.34 6.90
C GLU A 13 10.12 -22.62 7.90
N LEU A 14 9.56 -21.73 8.72
CA LEU A 14 10.33 -21.00 9.73
C LEU A 14 10.94 -21.94 10.79
N ALA A 15 10.20 -22.96 11.23
CA ALA A 15 10.70 -23.94 12.19
C ALA A 15 11.87 -24.74 11.63
N TYR A 16 11.79 -25.13 10.35
CA TYR A 16 12.87 -25.79 9.63
C TYR A 16 14.10 -24.90 9.49
N GLU A 17 13.94 -23.66 9.04
CA GLU A 17 15.04 -22.70 8.85
C GLU A 17 15.75 -22.33 10.17
N THR A 18 15.01 -22.26 11.27
CA THR A 18 15.54 -21.86 12.59
C THR A 18 15.89 -23.04 13.49
N ASN A 19 15.70 -24.28 13.02
CA ASN A 19 15.98 -25.52 13.73
C ASN A 19 15.29 -25.60 15.11
N ILE A 20 14.02 -25.22 15.16
CA ILE A 20 13.13 -25.38 16.32
C ILE A 20 12.00 -26.35 15.98
N THR A 21 11.35 -26.91 17.01
CA THR A 21 10.10 -27.66 16.84
C THR A 21 8.89 -26.74 17.04
N LEU A 22 7.77 -27.01 16.36
CA LEU A 22 6.53 -26.24 16.53
C LEU A 22 6.02 -26.17 17.98
N ASP A 23 6.33 -27.19 18.79
CA ASP A 23 6.05 -27.23 20.23
C ASP A 23 6.80 -26.17 21.06
N GLN A 24 7.76 -25.46 20.46
CA GLN A 24 8.47 -24.34 21.09
C GLN A 24 7.83 -22.98 20.76
N VAL A 25 6.87 -22.93 19.84
CA VAL A 25 6.17 -21.71 19.45
C VAL A 25 4.95 -21.54 20.37
N VAL A 26 5.07 -20.66 21.36
CA VAL A 26 4.07 -20.52 22.46
C VAL A 26 3.17 -19.29 22.35
N ASP A 27 3.51 -18.32 21.50
CA ASP A 27 2.72 -17.10 21.30
C ASP A 27 2.86 -16.63 19.86
N ALA A 28 1.81 -16.00 19.33
CA ALA A 28 1.81 -15.38 18.01
C ALA A 28 1.02 -14.07 18.05
N CYS A 29 1.44 -13.11 17.23
CA CYS A 29 0.73 -11.87 16.99
C CYS A 29 0.42 -11.78 15.50
N ILE A 30 -0.86 -11.75 15.13
CA ILE A 30 -1.28 -11.71 13.73
C ILE A 30 -2.01 -10.40 13.46
N VAL A 31 -1.48 -9.65 12.50
CA VAL A 31 -2.06 -8.39 11.99
C VAL A 31 -2.56 -8.58 10.58
N GLY A 32 -3.53 -7.76 10.20
CA GLY A 32 -4.08 -7.71 8.85
C GLY A 32 -5.30 -6.80 8.83
N ASN A 33 -5.74 -6.47 7.61
CA ASN A 33 -6.96 -5.70 7.46
C ASN A 33 -8.16 -6.47 8.07
N THR A 34 -9.23 -5.75 8.37
CA THR A 34 -10.40 -6.29 9.07
C THR A 34 -11.01 -7.50 8.36
N ALA A 35 -11.02 -7.53 7.03
CA ALA A 35 -11.52 -8.70 6.30
C ALA A 35 -10.64 -9.93 6.55
N MET A 36 -9.32 -9.77 6.50
CA MET A 36 -8.36 -10.86 6.70
C MET A 36 -8.39 -11.43 8.11
N THR A 37 -8.48 -10.58 9.14
CA THR A 37 -8.58 -11.06 10.53
C THR A 37 -9.91 -11.77 10.78
N HIS A 38 -11.03 -11.27 10.24
CA HIS A 38 -12.34 -11.94 10.35
C HIS A 38 -12.38 -13.28 9.62
N LEU A 39 -11.77 -13.38 8.43
CA LEU A 39 -11.66 -14.64 7.69
C LEU A 39 -10.82 -15.68 8.45
N LEU A 40 -9.73 -15.25 9.09
CA LEU A 40 -8.90 -16.12 9.94
C LEU A 40 -9.71 -16.67 11.13
N LEU A 41 -10.39 -15.76 11.84
CA LEU A 41 -11.21 -16.04 13.02
C LEU A 41 -12.56 -16.71 12.70
N GLN A 42 -12.90 -16.90 11.42
CA GLN A 42 -14.19 -17.41 10.96
C GLN A 42 -15.39 -16.57 11.41
N LEU A 43 -15.20 -15.26 11.56
CA LEU A 43 -16.26 -14.32 11.88
C LEU A 43 -17.09 -13.98 10.63
N PRO A 44 -18.35 -13.53 10.78
CA PRO A 44 -19.13 -13.03 9.66
C PRO A 44 -18.43 -11.87 8.95
N VAL A 45 -18.39 -11.89 7.61
CA VAL A 45 -17.77 -10.84 6.77
C VAL A 45 -18.77 -10.14 5.85
N ARG A 46 -20.02 -10.62 5.77
CA ARG A 46 -21.02 -10.08 4.83
C ARG A 46 -21.24 -8.58 5.00
N GLN A 47 -21.25 -8.14 6.26
CA GLN A 47 -21.46 -6.76 6.65
C GLN A 47 -20.27 -5.84 6.31
N LEU A 48 -19.08 -6.39 6.04
CA LEU A 48 -17.94 -5.61 5.55
C LEU A 48 -18.13 -5.17 4.09
N ALA A 49 -19.03 -5.82 3.35
CA ALA A 49 -19.35 -5.47 1.97
C ALA A 49 -20.55 -4.52 1.81
N THR A 50 -21.22 -4.15 2.90
CA THR A 50 -22.43 -3.32 2.88
C THR A 50 -22.34 -2.18 3.88
N ALA A 51 -22.64 -0.96 3.46
CA ALA A 51 -22.70 0.18 4.37
C ALA A 51 -23.58 -0.14 5.59
N PRO A 52 -23.13 0.14 6.83
CA PRO A 52 -22.00 1.01 7.18
C PRO A 52 -20.64 0.31 7.36
N TYR A 53 -20.41 -0.86 6.75
CA TYR A 53 -19.11 -1.55 6.70
C TYR A 53 -18.55 -1.86 8.09
N VAL A 54 -19.35 -2.51 8.95
CA VAL A 54 -19.03 -2.64 10.37
C VAL A 54 -18.34 -3.97 10.67
N ALA A 55 -17.22 -3.95 11.39
CA ALA A 55 -16.56 -5.16 11.86
C ALA A 55 -17.45 -5.92 12.87
N ALA A 56 -17.51 -7.26 12.78
CA ALA A 56 -18.18 -8.08 13.81
C ALA A 56 -17.57 -7.90 15.22
N VAL A 57 -16.25 -7.77 15.29
CA VAL A 57 -15.49 -7.49 16.50
C VAL A 57 -14.46 -6.42 16.15
N GLY A 58 -14.36 -5.37 16.98
CA GLY A 58 -13.37 -4.30 16.84
C GLY A 58 -12.27 -4.31 17.90
N SER A 59 -12.51 -4.96 19.04
CA SER A 59 -11.54 -5.08 20.13
C SER A 59 -10.46 -6.12 19.82
N SER A 60 -9.35 -6.05 20.56
CA SER A 60 -8.34 -7.09 20.53
C SER A 60 -8.90 -8.43 21.00
N LEU A 61 -8.30 -9.53 20.53
CA LEU A 61 -8.64 -10.89 20.91
C LEU A 61 -7.38 -11.67 21.26
N SER A 62 -7.50 -12.57 22.23
CA SER A 62 -6.49 -13.57 22.55
C SER A 62 -7.17 -14.93 22.47
N VAL A 63 -6.84 -15.71 21.46
CA VAL A 63 -7.48 -17.01 21.17
C VAL A 63 -6.45 -18.13 21.26
N ALA A 64 -6.90 -19.35 21.57
CA ALA A 64 -6.00 -20.49 21.56
C ALA A 64 -5.60 -20.82 20.11
N ALA A 65 -4.32 -21.09 19.87
CA ALA A 65 -3.82 -21.45 18.53
C ALA A 65 -4.55 -22.66 17.94
N ALA A 66 -4.89 -23.63 18.78
CA ALA A 66 -5.65 -24.82 18.40
C ALA A 66 -7.07 -24.52 17.89
N GLU A 67 -7.75 -23.48 18.41
CA GLU A 67 -9.06 -23.06 17.91
C GLU A 67 -8.99 -22.47 16.50
N LEU A 68 -7.85 -21.87 16.17
CA LEU A 68 -7.52 -21.43 14.83
C LEU A 68 -6.90 -22.53 13.98
N GLY A 69 -6.76 -23.77 14.48
CA GLY A 69 -6.09 -24.85 13.75
C GLY A 69 -4.64 -24.54 13.37
N LEU A 70 -3.96 -23.68 14.14
CA LEU A 70 -2.54 -23.40 13.95
C LEU A 70 -1.69 -24.44 14.69
N GLU A 71 -0.66 -24.91 14.01
CA GLU A 71 0.26 -25.94 14.51
C GLU A 71 1.37 -25.29 15.35
N MET A 72 1.08 -25.12 16.64
CA MET A 72 1.93 -24.48 17.65
C MET A 72 1.91 -25.32 18.94
N ALA A 73 2.65 -24.89 19.96
CA ALA A 73 2.70 -25.58 21.25
C ALA A 73 1.31 -25.78 21.89
N PRO A 74 1.10 -26.87 22.65
CA PRO A 74 -0.10 -27.03 23.47
C PRO A 74 -0.28 -25.83 24.42
N GLY A 75 -1.42 -25.16 24.34
CA GLY A 75 -1.71 -23.96 25.13
C GLY A 75 -1.17 -22.65 24.55
N ALA A 76 -0.57 -22.67 23.35
CA ALA A 76 -0.14 -21.46 22.67
C ALA A 76 -1.32 -20.52 22.39
N THR A 77 -1.05 -19.22 22.48
CA THR A 77 -2.04 -18.17 22.23
C THR A 77 -1.72 -17.39 20.96
N VAL A 78 -2.77 -16.84 20.36
CA VAL A 78 -2.68 -15.94 19.21
C VAL A 78 -3.37 -14.64 19.60
N TYR A 79 -2.59 -13.58 19.63
CA TYR A 79 -3.08 -12.22 19.80
C TYR A 79 -3.45 -11.61 18.44
N ILE A 80 -4.70 -11.17 18.32
CA ILE A 80 -5.18 -10.37 17.20
C ILE A 80 -5.41 -8.95 17.73
N PRO A 81 -4.66 -7.94 17.27
CA PRO A 81 -4.85 -6.56 17.70
C PRO A 81 -6.23 -6.00 17.27
N PRO A 82 -6.67 -4.86 17.85
CA PRO A 82 -7.95 -4.26 17.49
C PRO A 82 -7.92 -3.67 16.08
N CYS A 83 -9.09 -3.46 15.49
CA CYS A 83 -9.26 -2.71 14.25
C CYS A 83 -9.98 -1.38 14.51
N ILE A 84 -9.78 -0.41 13.63
CA ILE A 84 -10.40 0.92 13.71
C ILE A 84 -11.79 0.92 13.04
N GLY A 85 -11.95 0.20 11.93
CA GLY A 85 -13.22 0.15 11.18
C GLY A 85 -13.30 -1.03 10.22
N GLY A 86 -14.30 -1.05 9.34
CA GLY A 86 -14.48 -2.14 8.37
C GLY A 86 -13.37 -2.30 7.35
N TYR A 87 -12.76 -1.17 6.95
CA TYR A 87 -11.67 -1.15 5.96
C TYR A 87 -10.31 -0.75 6.57
N VAL A 88 -10.26 -0.46 7.87
CA VAL A 88 -9.02 -0.06 8.56
C VAL A 88 -8.77 -1.03 9.71
N GLY A 89 -7.86 -1.98 9.46
CA GLY A 89 -7.63 -3.14 10.32
C GLY A 89 -6.49 -2.99 11.31
N ALA A 90 -6.09 -4.16 11.85
CA ALA A 90 -5.02 -4.29 12.83
C ALA A 90 -3.63 -4.06 12.21
N ASP A 91 -3.48 -4.25 10.91
CA ASP A 91 -2.30 -3.87 10.14
C ASP A 91 -2.04 -2.36 10.18
N HIS A 92 -3.08 -1.54 9.95
CA HIS A 92 -2.95 -0.08 10.05
C HIS A 92 -2.63 0.39 11.46
N VAL A 93 -3.26 -0.22 12.48
CA VAL A 93 -2.93 0.04 13.89
C VAL A 93 -1.47 -0.31 14.17
N ALA A 94 -0.98 -1.44 13.65
CA ALA A 94 0.41 -1.85 13.78
C ALA A 94 1.38 -0.90 13.06
N MET A 95 0.99 -0.37 11.89
CA MET A 95 1.76 0.64 11.16
C MET A 95 1.88 1.94 11.98
N ILE A 96 0.75 2.48 12.48
CA ILE A 96 0.74 3.68 13.34
C ILE A 96 1.67 3.48 14.54
N LEU A 97 1.57 2.33 15.21
CA LEU A 97 2.40 1.97 16.35
C LEU A 97 3.89 1.93 15.98
N ALA A 98 4.26 1.23 14.92
CA ALA A 98 5.66 1.04 14.50
C ALA A 98 6.31 2.34 14.00
N CYS A 99 5.50 3.25 13.45
CA CYS A 99 5.95 4.55 13.00
C CYS A 99 6.00 5.61 14.11
N ASP A 100 5.58 5.26 15.33
CA ASP A 100 5.36 6.19 16.43
C ASP A 100 4.45 7.37 16.09
N LEU A 101 3.54 7.20 15.11
CA LEU A 101 2.74 8.29 14.55
C LEU A 101 1.77 8.88 15.58
N ASP A 102 1.31 8.09 16.55
CA ASP A 102 0.47 8.55 17.67
C ASP A 102 1.24 9.41 18.70
N LEU A 103 2.57 9.32 18.73
CA LEU A 103 3.44 10.09 19.62
C LEU A 103 4.14 11.26 18.92
N GLU A 104 3.99 11.38 17.60
CA GLU A 104 4.69 12.38 16.83
C GLU A 104 4.29 13.80 17.26
N SER A 105 5.33 14.64 17.34
CA SER A 105 5.28 16.04 17.78
C SER A 105 5.07 17.00 16.61
N LYS A 106 5.26 16.52 15.38
CA LYS A 106 5.02 17.22 14.12
C LYS A 106 3.67 16.87 13.51
N THR A 107 3.24 17.67 12.56
CA THR A 107 2.13 17.29 11.68
C THR A 107 2.63 16.28 10.65
N SER A 108 2.16 15.05 10.76
CA SER A 108 2.70 13.92 10.00
C SER A 108 1.60 13.08 9.37
N LEU A 109 1.86 12.60 8.16
CA LEU A 109 1.04 11.64 7.44
C LEU A 109 1.70 10.27 7.48
N GLY A 110 0.95 9.23 7.84
CA GLY A 110 1.33 7.83 7.62
C GLY A 110 0.57 7.28 6.42
N VAL A 111 1.27 6.64 5.49
CA VAL A 111 0.70 6.11 4.24
C VAL A 111 1.21 4.68 4.05
N ASP A 112 0.36 3.68 4.27
CA ASP A 112 0.67 2.28 3.99
C ASP A 112 0.17 1.91 2.59
N ILE A 113 1.08 1.72 1.63
CA ILE A 113 0.72 1.45 0.25
C ILE A 113 0.72 -0.06 -0.02
N GLY A 114 -0.47 -0.62 -0.20
CA GLY A 114 -0.72 -1.94 -0.78
C GLY A 114 -1.94 -1.93 -1.69
N THR A 115 -2.63 -3.07 -1.79
CA THR A 115 -3.85 -3.25 -2.58
C THR A 115 -4.94 -2.26 -2.18
N ASN A 116 -5.03 -2.00 -0.87
CA ASN A 116 -5.64 -0.80 -0.35
C ASN A 116 -4.52 0.11 0.15
N THR A 117 -4.81 1.40 0.23
CA THR A 117 -3.88 2.35 0.84
C THR A 117 -4.52 2.96 2.06
N GLU A 118 -4.10 2.50 3.23
CA GLU A 118 -4.50 3.08 4.50
C GLU A 118 -3.64 4.29 4.81
N ILE A 119 -4.30 5.38 5.18
CA ILE A 119 -3.68 6.65 5.48
C ILE A 119 -4.10 7.14 6.86
N ALA A 120 -3.18 7.77 7.57
CA ALA A 120 -3.41 8.39 8.86
C ALA A 120 -2.78 9.78 8.89
N ILE A 121 -3.43 10.72 9.58
CA ILE A 121 -2.86 12.04 9.90
C ILE A 121 -2.78 12.22 11.41
N ARG A 122 -1.59 12.63 11.85
CA ARG A 122 -1.32 13.17 13.17
C ARG A 122 -1.20 14.69 13.04
N LYS A 123 -2.01 15.43 13.82
CA LYS A 123 -1.84 16.87 14.01
C LYS A 123 -1.60 17.15 15.50
N PRO A 124 -0.46 17.76 15.87
CA PRO A 124 -0.21 18.21 17.24
C PRO A 124 -1.34 19.13 17.72
N GLY A 125 -1.76 18.94 18.97
CA GLY A 125 -2.89 19.67 19.57
C GLY A 125 -4.26 19.00 19.39
N LEU A 126 -4.41 18.05 18.46
CA LEU A 126 -5.59 17.16 18.44
C LEU A 126 -5.37 15.96 19.37
N SER A 127 -6.42 15.54 20.07
CA SER A 127 -6.37 14.39 20.99
C SER A 127 -6.52 13.03 20.29
N PHE A 128 -6.79 13.03 18.98
CA PHE A 128 -7.04 11.83 18.18
C PHE A 128 -6.23 11.86 16.88
N LEU A 129 -6.03 10.68 16.29
CA LEU A 129 -5.60 10.53 14.90
C LEU A 129 -6.82 10.49 13.98
N THR A 130 -6.66 10.86 12.71
CA THR A 130 -7.70 10.63 11.71
C THR A 130 -7.16 9.70 10.64
N SER A 131 -7.92 8.67 10.27
CA SER A 131 -7.52 7.68 9.25
C SER A 131 -8.59 7.50 8.19
N ALA A 132 -8.16 7.01 7.03
CA ALA A 132 -9.02 6.57 5.94
C ALA A 132 -8.39 5.37 5.22
N SER A 133 -9.19 4.59 4.49
CA SER A 133 -8.71 3.57 3.57
C SER A 133 -9.10 3.97 2.15
N CYS A 134 -8.12 3.96 1.25
CA CYS A 134 -8.27 4.31 -0.15
C CYS A 134 -8.32 3.03 -0.98
N ALA A 135 -9.36 2.87 -1.80
CA ALA A 135 -9.46 1.78 -2.78
C ALA A 135 -8.53 2.06 -3.97
N SER A 136 -7.22 1.95 -3.75
CA SER A 136 -6.18 2.15 -4.76
C SER A 136 -6.09 1.00 -5.75
N GLY A 137 -6.48 -0.21 -5.35
CA GLY A 137 -6.37 -1.40 -6.18
C GLY A 137 -4.91 -1.86 -6.33
N PRO A 138 -4.68 -3.05 -6.91
CA PRO A 138 -3.37 -3.67 -6.89
C PRO A 138 -2.46 -3.22 -8.05
N ALA A 139 -2.74 -2.05 -8.66
CA ALA A 139 -1.99 -1.52 -9.81
C ALA A 139 -0.50 -1.34 -9.48
N PHE A 140 -0.20 -0.81 -8.30
CA PHE A 140 1.18 -0.63 -7.81
C PHE A 140 1.84 -1.95 -7.36
N GLU A 141 1.10 -3.05 -7.27
CA GLU A 141 1.65 -4.39 -7.06
C GLU A 141 1.91 -5.13 -8.38
N GLY A 142 1.69 -4.47 -9.52
CA GLY A 142 1.84 -5.03 -10.85
C GLY A 142 0.62 -5.82 -11.35
N ALA A 143 -0.44 -5.97 -10.54
CA ALA A 143 -1.67 -6.59 -11.01
C ALA A 143 -2.51 -5.59 -11.80
N HIS A 144 -3.31 -6.09 -12.75
CA HIS A 144 -4.09 -5.28 -13.71
C HIS A 144 -3.30 -4.38 -14.66
N ILE A 145 -1.97 -4.39 -14.56
CA ILE A 145 -1.05 -3.78 -15.52
C ILE A 145 -0.61 -4.86 -16.52
N SER A 146 -0.67 -4.55 -17.81
CA SER A 146 -0.52 -5.49 -18.92
C SER A 146 0.78 -6.28 -18.86
N ASP A 147 1.89 -5.59 -18.60
CA ASP A 147 3.22 -6.17 -18.36
C ASP A 147 3.68 -6.00 -16.91
N GLY A 148 2.73 -5.80 -15.98
CA GLY A 148 3.04 -5.73 -14.57
C GLY A 148 3.30 -7.10 -13.96
N MET A 149 4.18 -7.13 -12.97
CA MET A 149 4.54 -8.33 -12.23
C MET A 149 4.99 -7.97 -10.81
N ARG A 150 5.10 -8.99 -9.95
CA ARG A 150 5.74 -8.82 -8.64
C ARG A 150 7.23 -8.50 -8.79
N ALA A 151 7.80 -7.87 -7.76
CA ALA A 151 9.25 -7.69 -7.67
C ALA A 151 9.94 -9.07 -7.62
N ALA A 152 10.57 -9.44 -8.74
CA ALA A 152 11.30 -10.68 -8.95
C ALA A 152 12.35 -10.44 -10.05
N SER A 153 13.29 -11.38 -10.20
CA SER A 153 14.34 -11.34 -11.22
C SER A 153 13.80 -10.95 -12.60
N GLY A 154 14.41 -9.93 -13.22
CA GLY A 154 14.00 -9.42 -14.54
C GLY A 154 12.82 -8.44 -14.52
N ALA A 155 12.24 -8.13 -13.36
CA ALA A 155 11.28 -7.03 -13.24
C ALA A 155 12.01 -5.68 -13.34
N ILE A 156 11.51 -4.78 -14.17
CA ILE A 156 11.99 -3.40 -14.28
C ILE A 156 11.58 -2.65 -13.01
N GLU A 157 12.57 -2.11 -12.29
CA GLU A 157 12.38 -1.38 -11.03
C GLU A 157 12.66 0.12 -11.13
N LYS A 158 13.39 0.54 -12.17
CA LYS A 158 13.69 1.95 -12.46
C LYS A 158 13.60 2.20 -13.94
N VAL A 159 13.04 3.35 -14.31
CA VAL A 159 12.90 3.79 -15.70
C VAL A 159 13.33 5.25 -15.81
N ARG A 160 14.06 5.56 -16.87
CA ARG A 160 14.37 6.93 -17.27
C ARG A 160 14.18 7.06 -18.77
N ILE A 161 13.33 7.99 -19.19
CA ILE A 161 13.07 8.24 -20.62
C ILE A 161 13.89 9.46 -21.04
N THR A 162 14.70 9.30 -22.07
CA THR A 162 15.54 10.36 -22.64
C THR A 162 15.19 10.55 -24.11
N ASP A 163 15.72 11.60 -24.74
CA ASP A 163 15.51 11.84 -26.18
C ASP A 163 16.11 10.73 -27.06
N ILE A 164 17.15 10.05 -26.56
CA ILE A 164 17.86 8.98 -27.28
C ILE A 164 17.30 7.58 -27.05
N GLY A 165 16.46 7.39 -26.01
CA GLY A 165 15.93 6.06 -25.69
C GLY A 165 15.31 5.93 -24.31
N VAL A 166 15.37 4.71 -23.78
CA VAL A 166 14.88 4.33 -22.45
C VAL A 166 16.03 3.66 -21.71
N ASP A 167 16.42 4.21 -20.57
CA ASP A 167 17.36 3.60 -19.65
C ASP A 167 16.56 2.93 -18.53
N LEU A 168 16.96 1.72 -18.13
CA LEU A 168 16.23 0.94 -17.13
C LEU A 168 17.16 0.11 -16.25
N THR A 169 16.67 -0.20 -15.05
CA THR A 169 17.30 -1.15 -14.12
C THR A 169 16.31 -2.28 -13.84
N THR A 170 16.83 -3.50 -13.78
CA THR A 170 16.04 -4.69 -13.47
C THR A 170 16.57 -5.37 -12.22
N ILE A 171 15.71 -6.08 -11.52
CA ILE A 171 16.10 -6.91 -10.38
C ILE A 171 17.04 -8.02 -10.86
N ASP A 172 18.14 -8.22 -10.11
CA ASP A 172 19.26 -9.13 -10.40
C ASP A 172 20.03 -8.86 -11.72
N ASP A 173 19.87 -7.68 -12.31
CA ASP A 173 20.41 -7.34 -13.63
C ASP A 173 20.02 -8.35 -14.73
N ALA A 174 18.90 -9.06 -14.53
CA ALA A 174 18.40 -10.07 -15.44
C ALA A 174 17.63 -9.46 -16.63
N PRO A 175 17.55 -10.14 -17.80
CA PRO A 175 16.79 -9.62 -18.94
C PRO A 175 15.35 -9.25 -18.59
N ALA A 176 14.91 -8.07 -19.02
CA ALA A 176 13.61 -7.51 -18.64
C ALA A 176 12.43 -8.37 -19.14
N VAL A 177 11.49 -8.71 -18.26
CA VAL A 177 10.29 -9.52 -18.60
C VAL A 177 8.97 -8.83 -18.26
N GLY A 178 9.00 -7.78 -17.44
CA GLY A 178 7.85 -6.99 -17.01
C GLY A 178 8.26 -5.84 -16.08
N LEU A 179 7.30 -5.15 -15.48
CA LEU A 179 7.52 -4.06 -14.53
C LEU A 179 7.04 -4.45 -13.13
N CYS A 180 7.85 -4.19 -12.11
CA CYS A 180 7.34 -4.17 -10.74
C CYS A 180 6.76 -2.80 -10.40
N GLY A 181 6.14 -2.67 -9.22
CA GLY A 181 5.50 -1.43 -8.78
C GLY A 181 6.36 -0.19 -8.93
N SER A 182 7.64 -0.25 -8.52
CA SER A 182 8.55 0.89 -8.58
C SER A 182 8.82 1.31 -10.02
N GLY A 183 9.01 0.34 -10.92
CA GLY A 183 9.13 0.58 -12.35
C GLY A 183 7.85 1.15 -12.96
N ILE A 184 6.67 0.73 -12.49
CA ILE A 184 5.37 1.29 -12.93
C ILE A 184 5.27 2.77 -12.57
N VAL A 185 5.62 3.14 -11.33
CA VAL A 185 5.61 4.54 -10.88
C VAL A 185 6.64 5.37 -11.66
N ASP A 186 7.89 4.89 -11.76
CA ASP A 186 8.94 5.58 -12.51
C ASP A 186 8.56 5.78 -13.97
N ALA A 187 8.13 4.71 -14.65
CA ALA A 187 7.77 4.79 -16.06
C ALA A 187 6.60 5.76 -16.28
N THR A 188 5.61 5.78 -15.39
CA THR A 188 4.48 6.71 -15.51
C THR A 188 4.92 8.16 -15.31
N ALA A 189 5.76 8.42 -14.31
CA ALA A 189 6.32 9.75 -14.08
C ALA A 189 7.17 10.22 -15.27
N GLU A 190 8.01 9.34 -15.84
CA GLU A 190 8.83 9.63 -17.00
C GLU A 190 8.01 9.85 -18.28
N LEU A 191 6.96 9.05 -18.51
CA LEU A 191 6.02 9.26 -19.61
C LEU A 191 5.38 10.65 -19.53
N TYR A 192 5.01 11.08 -18.33
CA TYR A 192 4.45 12.41 -18.11
C TYR A 192 5.50 13.50 -18.33
N ARG A 193 6.67 13.38 -17.69
CA ARG A 193 7.76 14.36 -17.78
C ARG A 193 8.28 14.55 -19.20
N SER A 194 8.27 13.48 -20.00
CA SER A 194 8.69 13.50 -21.41
C SER A 194 7.60 13.98 -22.37
N GLY A 195 6.42 14.37 -21.87
CA GLY A 195 5.28 14.77 -22.69
C GLY A 195 4.70 13.65 -23.56
N LEU A 196 5.01 12.38 -23.26
CA LEU A 196 4.47 11.22 -23.96
C LEU A 196 3.03 10.93 -23.54
N ILE A 197 2.64 11.31 -22.32
CA ILE A 197 1.25 11.43 -21.90
C ILE A 197 0.97 12.86 -21.46
N ASN A 198 -0.25 13.33 -21.71
CA ASN A 198 -0.68 14.65 -21.24
C ASN A 198 -1.22 14.59 -19.80
N GLN A 199 -1.67 15.75 -19.29
CA GLN A 199 -2.23 15.88 -17.94
C GLN A 199 -3.39 14.91 -17.63
N ARG A 200 -4.13 14.47 -18.65
CA ARG A 200 -5.24 13.51 -18.52
C ARG A 200 -4.78 12.05 -18.65
N GLY A 201 -3.48 11.79 -18.78
CA GLY A 201 -2.92 10.46 -19.00
C GLY A 201 -3.06 9.95 -20.42
N ARG A 202 -3.51 10.77 -21.38
CA ARG A 202 -3.66 10.34 -22.77
C ARG A 202 -2.32 10.40 -23.49
N PHE A 203 -1.94 9.31 -24.16
CA PHE A 203 -0.74 9.29 -24.99
C PHE A 203 -0.78 10.33 -26.13
N ALA A 204 0.32 11.08 -26.28
CA ALA A 204 0.59 12.03 -27.34
C ALA A 204 1.29 11.32 -28.51
N LYS A 205 0.49 10.89 -29.50
CA LYS A 205 1.01 10.14 -30.67
C LYS A 205 1.89 10.98 -31.59
N GLU A 206 1.77 12.30 -31.50
CA GLU A 206 2.47 13.26 -32.35
C GLU A 206 4.00 13.22 -32.15
N ASN A 207 4.49 12.63 -31.04
CA ASN A 207 5.91 12.50 -30.73
C ASN A 207 6.60 11.32 -31.46
N GLY A 208 5.86 10.49 -32.20
CA GLY A 208 6.41 9.38 -33.01
C GLY A 208 7.02 8.20 -32.23
N ARG A 209 7.09 8.30 -30.90
CA ARG A 209 7.59 7.25 -29.98
C ARG A 209 6.49 6.37 -29.38
N VAL A 210 5.22 6.71 -29.64
CA VAL A 210 4.04 5.96 -29.18
C VAL A 210 3.51 5.13 -30.35
N GLY A 211 3.36 3.84 -30.14
CA GLY A 211 2.83 2.90 -31.12
C GLY A 211 1.32 2.67 -30.97
N ASP A 212 0.77 1.95 -31.94
CA ASP A 212 -0.56 1.34 -31.86
C ASP A 212 -0.43 -0.15 -31.55
N GLY A 213 -0.79 -0.50 -30.32
CA GLY A 213 -0.85 -1.87 -29.83
C GLY A 213 -2.20 -2.53 -30.08
N ARG A 214 -2.34 -3.75 -29.57
CA ARG A 214 -3.57 -4.55 -29.73
C ARG A 214 -4.82 -3.87 -29.16
N PHE A 215 -4.68 -3.06 -28.12
CA PHE A 215 -5.79 -2.46 -27.37
C PHE A 215 -5.75 -0.92 -27.35
N GLY A 216 -4.99 -0.29 -28.25
CA GLY A 216 -4.87 1.16 -28.35
C GLY A 216 -3.41 1.62 -28.25
N ALA A 217 -3.22 2.89 -27.86
CA ALA A 217 -1.88 3.47 -27.76
C ALA A 217 -1.04 2.77 -26.68
N GLU A 218 0.23 2.52 -26.99
CA GLU A 218 1.20 1.96 -26.07
C GLU A 218 2.60 2.52 -26.31
N PHE A 219 3.42 2.50 -25.27
CA PHE A 219 4.83 2.86 -25.31
C PHE A 219 5.69 1.64 -25.06
N CYS A 220 6.60 1.33 -25.97
CA CYS A 220 7.54 0.23 -25.83
C CYS A 220 8.73 0.65 -24.96
N LEU A 221 8.87 0.03 -23.79
CA LEU A 221 10.01 0.22 -22.91
C LEU A 221 11.19 -0.63 -23.37
N VAL A 222 10.92 -1.90 -23.70
CA VAL A 222 11.93 -2.87 -24.13
C VAL A 222 11.42 -3.63 -25.34
N PRO A 223 12.08 -3.56 -26.50
CA PRO A 223 11.68 -4.33 -27.66
C PRO A 223 11.96 -5.83 -27.44
N ALA A 224 11.21 -6.69 -28.11
CA ALA A 224 11.28 -8.15 -28.04
C ALA A 224 12.69 -8.71 -28.30
N SER A 225 13.47 -8.01 -29.14
CA SER A 225 14.86 -8.38 -29.45
C SER A 225 15.82 -8.21 -28.26
N LYS A 226 15.42 -7.48 -27.21
CA LYS A 226 16.22 -7.20 -26.02
C LYS A 226 15.55 -7.69 -24.72
N SER A 227 14.32 -8.16 -24.77
CA SER A 227 13.60 -8.64 -23.59
C SER A 227 13.94 -10.09 -23.26
N GLY A 228 13.74 -10.48 -21.99
CA GLY A 228 13.85 -11.87 -21.54
C GLY A 228 12.67 -12.75 -21.95
N SER A 229 11.60 -12.17 -22.50
CA SER A 229 10.33 -12.83 -22.79
C SER A 229 10.03 -12.99 -24.28
N SER A 230 10.95 -12.59 -25.17
CA SER A 230 10.78 -12.64 -26.64
C SER A 230 9.54 -11.90 -27.16
N ARG A 231 9.02 -10.95 -26.36
CA ARG A 231 7.94 -10.02 -26.69
C ARG A 231 8.31 -8.62 -26.22
N ASP A 232 7.69 -7.61 -26.77
CA ASP A 232 7.88 -6.24 -26.27
C ASP A 232 7.39 -6.15 -24.81
N VAL A 233 8.11 -5.38 -23.99
CA VAL A 233 7.65 -4.92 -22.67
C VAL A 233 7.12 -3.51 -22.84
N VAL A 234 5.83 -3.31 -22.59
CA VAL A 234 5.11 -2.08 -22.94
C VAL A 234 4.32 -1.50 -21.76
N ILE A 235 3.98 -0.22 -21.86
CA ILE A 235 2.92 0.42 -21.07
C ILE A 235 1.81 0.87 -22.00
N THR A 236 0.60 0.39 -21.76
CA THR A 236 -0.58 0.68 -22.58
C THR A 236 -1.40 1.84 -22.01
N GLN A 237 -2.30 2.40 -22.81
CA GLN A 237 -3.26 3.41 -22.35
C GLN A 237 -4.13 2.89 -21.20
N LYS A 238 -4.46 1.60 -21.21
CA LYS A 238 -5.23 0.98 -20.13
C LYS A 238 -4.43 0.98 -18.82
N ASP A 239 -3.15 0.66 -18.89
CA ASP A 239 -2.28 0.63 -17.72
C ASP A 239 -2.19 2.03 -17.09
N VAL A 240 -2.02 3.08 -17.90
CA VAL A 240 -2.03 4.47 -17.42
C VAL A 240 -3.35 4.80 -16.72
N ASN A 241 -4.49 4.35 -17.26
CA ASN A 241 -5.80 4.59 -16.65
C ASN A 241 -5.92 3.89 -15.27
N GLU A 242 -5.47 2.64 -15.14
CA GLU A 242 -5.48 1.92 -13.85
C GLU A 242 -4.62 2.64 -12.80
N ILE A 243 -3.45 3.14 -13.22
CA ILE A 243 -2.56 3.92 -12.35
C ILE A 243 -3.21 5.24 -11.92
N GLN A 244 -3.95 5.90 -12.82
CA GLN A 244 -4.69 7.12 -12.48
C GLN A 244 -5.81 6.86 -11.48
N LEU A 245 -6.53 5.73 -11.59
CA LEU A 245 -7.55 5.34 -10.59
C LEU A 245 -6.90 5.15 -9.21
N ALA A 246 -5.79 4.42 -9.17
CA ALA A 246 -5.06 4.15 -7.93
C ALA A 246 -4.55 5.45 -7.28
N LYS A 247 -3.86 6.29 -8.06
CA LYS A 247 -3.32 7.56 -7.55
C LYS A 247 -4.44 8.52 -7.15
N GLY A 248 -5.54 8.56 -7.91
CA GLY A 248 -6.67 9.44 -7.65
C GLY A 248 -7.36 9.11 -6.32
N ALA A 249 -7.46 7.83 -5.96
CA ALA A 249 -7.99 7.39 -4.67
C ALA A 249 -7.10 7.85 -3.51
N ILE A 250 -5.79 7.65 -3.62
CA ILE A 250 -4.80 8.02 -2.59
C ILE A 250 -4.76 9.54 -2.41
N HIS A 251 -4.60 10.27 -3.51
CA HIS A 251 -4.57 11.74 -3.52
C HIS A 251 -5.83 12.32 -2.89
N ALA A 252 -7.01 11.82 -3.27
CA ALA A 252 -8.28 12.28 -2.70
C ALA A 252 -8.39 11.98 -1.21
N GLY A 253 -7.96 10.80 -0.77
CA GLY A 253 -7.93 10.42 0.64
C GLY A 253 -7.05 11.37 1.46
N LEU A 254 -5.83 11.65 0.98
CA LEU A 254 -4.91 12.58 1.64
C LEU A 254 -5.50 13.99 1.73
N GLN A 255 -6.08 14.51 0.65
CA GLN A 255 -6.77 15.81 0.68
C GLN A 255 -7.95 15.84 1.66
N ILE A 256 -8.68 14.72 1.80
CA ILE A 256 -9.80 14.62 2.74
C ILE A 256 -9.30 14.62 4.18
N LEU A 257 -8.21 13.92 4.49
CA LEU A 257 -7.60 13.95 5.83
C LEU A 257 -7.11 15.34 6.22
N LEU A 258 -6.49 16.06 5.28
CA LEU A 258 -6.07 17.45 5.48
C LEU A 258 -7.27 18.35 5.76
N GLU A 259 -8.33 18.26 4.95
CA GLU A 259 -9.56 19.04 5.16
C GLU A 259 -10.25 18.71 6.48
N ALA A 260 -10.38 17.42 6.81
CA ALA A 260 -11.05 16.96 8.03
C ALA A 260 -10.36 17.39 9.32
N THR A 261 -9.04 17.59 9.28
CA THR A 261 -8.24 18.06 10.42
C THR A 261 -7.95 19.57 10.36
N GLY A 262 -8.48 20.27 9.34
CA GLY A 262 -8.21 21.68 9.10
C GLY A 262 -6.71 21.96 8.99
N THR A 263 -5.97 21.06 8.35
CA THR A 263 -4.52 21.12 8.20
C THR A 263 -4.17 21.64 6.82
N PRO A 264 -3.62 22.86 6.71
CA PRO A 264 -3.04 23.36 5.47
C PRO A 264 -1.90 22.45 4.98
N PRO A 265 -1.76 22.22 3.67
CA PRO A 265 -0.67 21.39 3.12
C PRO A 265 0.73 21.85 3.53
N GLU A 266 0.94 23.15 3.72
CA GLU A 266 2.20 23.75 4.18
C GLU A 266 2.52 23.53 5.66
N GLU A 267 1.58 22.98 6.45
CA GLU A 267 1.82 22.56 7.83
C GLU A 267 2.29 21.11 7.91
N VAL A 268 2.17 20.32 6.84
CA VAL A 268 2.67 18.93 6.85
C VAL A 268 4.18 18.93 6.78
N GLU A 269 4.82 18.36 7.80
CA GLU A 269 6.27 18.33 7.96
C GLU A 269 6.86 16.96 7.59
N GLU A 270 6.08 15.89 7.74
CA GLU A 270 6.55 14.53 7.45
C GLU A 270 5.48 13.69 6.75
N VAL A 271 5.94 12.87 5.80
CA VAL A 271 5.17 11.80 5.17
C VAL A 271 5.94 10.50 5.35
N ILE A 272 5.39 9.60 6.16
CA ILE A 272 5.93 8.27 6.43
C ILE A 272 5.27 7.29 5.48
N ILE A 273 6.05 6.71 4.56
CA ILE A 273 5.61 5.74 3.57
C ILE A 273 5.95 4.35 4.06
N ALA A 274 4.91 3.55 4.31
CA ALA A 274 4.98 2.16 4.71
C ALA A 274 4.48 1.24 3.59
N GLY A 275 4.66 -0.06 3.80
CA GLY A 275 4.24 -1.11 2.90
C GLY A 275 5.41 -1.73 2.15
N ALA A 276 5.26 -2.99 1.77
CA ALA A 276 6.30 -3.72 1.03
C ALA A 276 6.65 -3.00 -0.27
N PHE A 277 5.64 -2.51 -0.99
CA PHE A 277 5.84 -1.68 -2.18
C PHE A 277 6.46 -0.32 -1.85
N GLY A 278 5.94 0.36 -0.81
CA GLY A 278 6.43 1.66 -0.36
C GLY A 278 7.91 1.70 -0.02
N SER A 279 8.54 0.55 0.23
CA SER A 279 9.98 0.41 0.55
C SER A 279 10.91 0.65 -0.64
N PHE A 280 10.44 0.39 -1.86
CA PHE A 280 11.23 0.48 -3.10
C PHE A 280 10.73 1.60 -4.03
N LEU A 281 9.71 2.33 -3.59
CA LEU A 281 9.12 3.45 -4.32
C LEU A 281 10.15 4.56 -4.55
N ASN A 282 10.27 5.05 -5.79
CA ASN A 282 10.93 6.33 -6.03
C ASN A 282 9.98 7.45 -5.60
N VAL A 283 10.31 8.09 -4.47
CA VAL A 283 9.48 9.14 -3.88
C VAL A 283 9.32 10.33 -4.83
N GLN A 284 10.37 10.72 -5.56
CA GLN A 284 10.27 11.86 -6.47
C GLN A 284 9.33 11.53 -7.63
N SER A 285 9.42 10.34 -8.22
CA SER A 285 8.48 9.90 -9.27
C SER A 285 7.05 9.86 -8.77
N ALA A 286 6.82 9.41 -7.53
CA ALA A 286 5.50 9.42 -6.90
C ALA A 286 4.92 10.85 -6.73
N ILE A 287 5.77 11.80 -6.33
CA ILE A 287 5.41 13.23 -6.26
C ILE A 287 5.10 13.77 -7.66
N ASP A 288 5.99 13.54 -8.63
CA ASP A 288 5.88 14.06 -10.00
C ASP A 288 4.63 13.53 -10.71
N MET A 289 4.24 12.28 -10.45
CA MET A 289 3.01 11.73 -11.00
C MET A 289 1.75 12.20 -10.25
N GLY A 290 1.88 12.95 -9.14
CA GLY A 290 0.77 13.47 -8.36
C GLY A 290 0.11 12.46 -7.42
N LEU A 291 0.85 11.44 -6.97
CA LEU A 291 0.36 10.49 -5.97
C LEU A 291 -0.01 11.19 -4.65
N PHE A 292 0.83 12.14 -4.26
CA PHE A 292 0.62 13.02 -3.11
C PHE A 292 0.07 14.38 -3.56
N PRO A 293 -0.75 15.06 -2.74
CA PRO A 293 -1.00 16.49 -2.93
C PRO A 293 0.30 17.29 -2.79
N GLU A 294 0.28 18.57 -3.19
CA GLU A 294 1.41 19.46 -2.97
C GLU A 294 1.66 19.67 -1.48
N LEU A 295 2.75 19.12 -0.96
CA LEU A 295 3.16 19.22 0.45
C LEU A 295 4.53 19.89 0.53
N PRO A 296 4.61 21.23 0.41
CA PRO A 296 5.87 21.94 0.10
C PRO A 296 6.94 21.89 1.20
N LYS A 297 6.57 21.55 2.44
CA LYS A 297 7.51 21.42 3.57
C LYS A 297 7.73 19.97 4.00
N ALA A 298 7.01 19.03 3.42
CA ALA A 298 7.05 17.64 3.87
C ALA A 298 8.37 16.99 3.52
N GLN A 299 8.97 16.31 4.49
CA GLN A 299 10.03 15.35 4.29
C GLN A 299 9.42 13.95 4.17
N TYR A 300 9.88 13.17 3.21
CA TYR A 300 9.36 11.83 2.95
C TYR A 300 10.33 10.79 3.48
N ARG A 301 9.82 9.82 4.25
CA ARG A 301 10.60 8.73 4.83
C ARG A 301 9.95 7.40 4.56
N GLN A 302 10.72 6.45 4.03
CA GLN A 302 10.25 5.08 3.80
C GLN A 302 10.68 4.19 4.97
N VAL A 303 9.76 3.36 5.48
CA VAL A 303 9.96 2.60 6.73
C VAL A 303 9.82 1.08 6.61
N GLY A 304 9.63 0.57 5.40
CA GLY A 304 9.45 -0.87 5.23
C GLY A 304 8.01 -1.33 5.43
N ASN A 305 7.86 -2.63 5.67
CA ASN A 305 6.61 -3.22 6.14
C ASN A 305 6.44 -2.94 7.66
N ALA A 306 5.91 -1.76 7.96
CA ALA A 306 5.69 -1.29 9.33
C ALA A 306 4.66 -2.13 10.09
N ALA A 307 3.67 -2.73 9.41
CA ALA A 307 2.70 -3.62 10.04
C ALA A 307 3.40 -4.86 10.67
N VAL A 308 4.37 -5.46 9.99
CA VAL A 308 5.17 -6.57 10.53
C VAL A 308 6.03 -6.12 11.73
N ILE A 309 6.59 -4.91 11.68
CA ILE A 309 7.35 -4.34 12.80
C ILE A 309 6.44 -4.15 14.02
N GLY A 310 5.25 -3.57 13.83
CA GLY A 310 4.26 -3.39 14.89
C GLY A 310 3.76 -4.71 15.47
N ALA A 311 3.56 -5.73 14.63
CA ALA A 311 3.22 -7.08 15.08
C ALA A 311 4.33 -7.68 15.97
N LYS A 312 5.61 -7.51 15.59
CA LYS A 312 6.75 -7.94 16.41
C LYS A 312 6.79 -7.21 17.75
N TRP A 313 6.56 -5.90 17.76
CA TRP A 313 6.53 -5.12 19.01
C TRP A 313 5.41 -5.59 19.93
N MET A 314 4.21 -5.81 19.39
CA MET A 314 3.07 -6.35 20.15
C MET A 314 3.30 -7.79 20.61
N LEU A 315 4.05 -8.60 19.86
CA LEU A 315 4.40 -9.95 20.28
C LEU A 315 5.24 -9.94 21.56
N ILE A 316 6.26 -9.07 21.63
CA ILE A 316 7.25 -9.08 22.72
C ILE A 316 6.99 -8.09 23.86
N SER A 317 6.04 -7.15 23.71
CA SER A 317 5.71 -6.14 24.72
C SER A 317 4.21 -6.03 24.97
N ARG A 318 3.81 -6.14 26.25
CA ARG A 318 2.43 -5.92 26.69
C ARG A 318 2.05 -4.44 26.62
N GLU A 319 3.01 -3.54 26.87
CA GLU A 319 2.85 -2.09 26.73
C GLU A 319 2.54 -1.72 25.28
N ALA A 320 3.18 -2.39 24.31
CA ALA A 320 2.87 -2.22 22.89
C ALA A 320 1.44 -2.67 22.56
N ARG A 321 0.95 -3.80 23.10
CA ARG A 321 -0.46 -4.22 22.96
C ARG A 321 -1.43 -3.18 23.53
N GLN A 322 -1.15 -2.66 24.73
CA GLN A 322 -1.96 -1.61 25.35
C GLN A 322 -1.95 -0.31 24.54
N ARG A 323 -0.82 0.05 23.93
CA ARG A 323 -0.72 1.23 23.06
C ARG A 323 -1.50 1.03 21.77
N ALA A 324 -1.45 -0.15 21.16
CA ALA A 324 -2.28 -0.49 19.99
C ALA A 324 -3.78 -0.36 20.29
N GLU A 325 -4.23 -0.79 21.47
CA GLU A 325 -5.62 -0.60 21.93
C GLU A 325 -5.99 0.87 22.08
N LYS A 326 -5.10 1.71 22.63
CA LYS A 326 -5.30 3.16 22.70
C LYS A 326 -5.30 3.81 21.32
N ILE A 327 -4.42 3.40 20.41
CA ILE A 327 -4.37 3.89 19.04
C ILE A 327 -5.71 3.63 18.35
N ALA A 328 -6.21 2.40 18.40
CA ALA A 328 -7.48 2.05 17.78
C ALA A 328 -8.66 2.84 18.40
N GLY A 329 -8.69 2.98 19.73
CA GLY A 329 -9.73 3.74 20.43
C GLY A 329 -9.67 5.26 20.22
N ASN A 330 -8.50 5.82 19.91
CA ASN A 330 -8.26 7.25 19.70
C ASN A 330 -8.03 7.61 18.22
N THR A 331 -8.50 6.77 17.29
CA THR A 331 -8.43 7.07 15.85
C THR A 331 -9.84 7.22 15.29
N THR A 332 -10.12 8.38 14.69
CA THR A 332 -11.35 8.65 13.95
C THR A 332 -11.21 8.11 12.53
N TYR A 333 -12.17 7.30 12.07
CA TYR A 333 -12.21 6.81 10.69
C TYR A 333 -13.12 7.66 9.81
N ASN A 334 -12.59 8.13 8.68
CA ASN A 334 -13.33 8.85 7.66
C ASN A 334 -13.68 7.92 6.50
N GLU A 335 -14.97 7.59 6.36
CA GLU A 335 -15.47 6.79 5.25
C GLU A 335 -15.52 7.62 3.95
N LEU A 336 -14.49 7.46 3.11
CA LEU A 336 -14.28 8.25 1.90
C LEU A 336 -15.46 8.17 0.93
N THR A 337 -16.10 7.00 0.79
CA THR A 337 -17.22 6.81 -0.16
C THR A 337 -18.44 7.66 0.16
N THR A 338 -18.60 8.01 1.43
CA THR A 338 -19.69 8.87 1.93
C THR A 338 -19.25 10.32 2.18
N TYR A 339 -17.96 10.61 2.03
CA TYR A 339 -17.42 11.94 2.32
C TYR A 339 -17.88 12.95 1.26
N PRO A 340 -18.39 14.13 1.67
CA PRO A 340 -18.81 15.16 0.73
C PRO A 340 -17.71 15.52 -0.28
N LYS A 341 -18.07 15.58 -1.56
CA LYS A 341 -17.15 15.92 -2.67
C LYS A 341 -16.03 14.91 -2.95
N PHE A 342 -16.06 13.69 -2.38
CA PHE A 342 -15.09 12.64 -2.70
C PHE A 342 -14.92 12.45 -4.22
N GLY A 343 -16.01 12.27 -4.97
CA GLY A 343 -15.95 12.07 -6.42
C GLY A 343 -15.26 13.21 -7.18
N ARG A 344 -15.38 14.46 -6.72
CA ARG A 344 -14.67 15.60 -7.31
C ARG A 344 -13.18 15.56 -6.98
N LYS A 345 -12.81 15.28 -5.73
CA LYS A 345 -11.40 15.17 -5.31
C LYS A 345 -10.71 14.00 -6.00
N PHE A 346 -11.39 12.86 -6.12
CA PHE A 346 -10.95 11.71 -6.87
C PHE A 346 -10.68 12.06 -8.33
N ALA A 347 -11.65 12.68 -9.01
CA ALA A 347 -11.49 13.05 -10.42
C ALA A 347 -10.33 14.03 -10.66
N LEU A 348 -10.11 14.98 -9.74
CA LEU A 348 -8.97 15.90 -9.80
C LEU A 348 -7.65 15.19 -9.50
N GLY A 349 -7.63 14.28 -8.52
CA GLY A 349 -6.45 13.48 -8.17
C GLY A 349 -6.01 12.51 -9.27
N MET A 350 -6.88 12.16 -10.23
CA MET A 350 -6.49 11.38 -11.41
C MET A 350 -5.63 12.17 -12.41
N LEU A 351 -5.69 13.51 -12.39
CA LEU A 351 -4.89 14.35 -13.29
C LEU A 351 -3.43 14.32 -12.87
N PHE A 352 -2.51 14.41 -13.84
CA PHE A 352 -1.10 14.66 -13.54
C PHE A 352 -0.90 16.14 -13.12
N PRO A 353 0.04 16.43 -12.20
CA PRO A 353 0.30 17.80 -11.73
C PRO A 353 0.73 18.72 -12.87
N GLU A 354 0.41 20.02 -12.81
CA GLU A 354 0.85 20.99 -13.84
C GLU A 354 2.37 21.23 -13.85
#